data_AF-A0A7V3FWI7-F1
#
_entry.id   AF-A0A7V3FWI7-F1
#
_cell.length_a   1.000
_cell.length_b   1.000
_cell.length_c   1.000
_cell.angle_alpha   90.00
_cell.angle_beta   90.00
_cell.angle_gamma   90.00
#
_symmetry.space_group_name_H-M   'P 1'
#
loop_
_entity.id
_entity.type
_entity.pdbx_description
1 polymer ?
#
loop_
_entity_poly.entity_id
_entity_poly.type
_entity_poly.pdbx_seq_one_letter_code
_entity_poly.pdbx_strand_id
1 'polypeptide(L)'
;MKKFFSKLLSSIKTETRFKTSIITFLILLIIYSFIRLVFYIVNNSFYHDIKFNDLLLSFVIGIRFDISAIVMLNLPVIILYNFPINWSKIKFSFQIIFILFCTLNLLGITLNIADLGYFSTIQRRLTFEPFTAIDDTIRMVPALFINYTPLIISIIISVFVFIYFAKKLFQKIGFANSNFSFKKSFF
;
A
#
# COMPACT_ATOMS: atom_id res chain seq x y z
N MET A 1 -15.70 -12.88 0.85
CA MET A 1 -14.88 -11.74 1.35
C MET A 1 -15.26 -11.24 2.74
N LYS A 2 -16.50 -10.76 2.99
CA LYS A 2 -16.91 -10.21 4.31
C LYS A 2 -16.64 -11.12 5.51
N LYS A 3 -16.90 -12.44 5.40
CA LYS A 3 -16.75 -13.44 6.48
C LYS A 3 -15.29 -13.70 6.87
N PHE A 4 -14.38 -13.69 5.89
CA PHE A 4 -12.95 -13.84 6.11
C PHE A 4 -12.38 -12.57 6.78
N PHE A 5 -12.70 -11.40 6.23
CA PHE A 5 -12.30 -10.13 6.82
C PHE A 5 -12.89 -9.94 8.22
N SER A 6 -14.14 -10.34 8.48
CA SER A 6 -14.73 -10.22 9.82
C SER A 6 -14.06 -11.16 10.83
N LYS A 7 -13.70 -12.38 10.42
CA LYS A 7 -12.98 -13.35 11.26
C LYS A 7 -11.54 -12.92 11.54
N LEU A 8 -10.86 -12.36 10.54
CA LEU A 8 -9.52 -11.81 10.66
C LEU A 8 -9.53 -10.55 11.55
N LEU A 9 -10.52 -9.67 11.35
CA LEU A 9 -10.75 -8.53 12.23
C LEU A 9 -11.10 -8.97 13.65
N SER A 10 -11.90 -10.02 13.89
CA SER A 10 -12.27 -10.45 15.25
C SER A 10 -11.07 -11.00 16.02
N SER A 11 -10.11 -11.62 15.33
CA SER A 11 -8.84 -12.07 15.92
C SER A 11 -8.00 -10.90 16.47
N ILE A 12 -8.14 -9.69 15.93
CA ILE A 12 -7.38 -8.50 16.37
C ILE A 12 -7.85 -7.98 17.75
N LYS A 13 -9.06 -8.35 18.21
CA LYS A 13 -9.72 -7.75 19.39
C LYS A 13 -9.03 -8.09 20.72
N THR A 14 -8.15 -9.10 20.75
CA THR A 14 -7.58 -9.69 21.98
C THR A 14 -6.05 -9.68 22.02
N GLU A 15 -5.38 -9.09 21.02
CA GLU A 15 -4.00 -9.43 20.69
C GLU A 15 -2.97 -8.29 20.86
N THR A 16 -1.72 -8.66 21.11
CA THR A 16 -0.57 -7.77 21.33
C THR A 16 -0.31 -6.83 20.14
N ARG A 17 0.30 -5.65 20.39
CA ARG A 17 0.66 -4.65 19.36
C ARG A 17 1.38 -5.29 18.16
N PHE A 18 2.26 -6.25 18.42
CA PHE A 18 3.02 -6.98 17.41
C PHE A 18 2.17 -7.78 16.43
N LYS A 19 1.14 -8.51 16.90
CA LYS A 19 0.23 -9.27 16.04
C LYS A 19 -0.55 -8.37 15.08
N THR A 20 -0.89 -7.16 15.54
CA THR A 20 -1.54 -6.15 14.70
C THR A 20 -0.63 -5.71 13.55
N SER A 21 0.66 -5.48 13.82
CA SER A 21 1.64 -5.16 12.78
C SER A 21 1.78 -6.29 11.76
N ILE A 22 1.82 -7.56 12.20
CA ILE A 22 1.88 -8.72 11.30
C ILE A 22 0.65 -8.79 10.39
N ILE A 23 -0.54 -8.65 10.95
CA ILE A 23 -1.79 -8.69 10.15
C ILE A 23 -1.81 -7.57 9.12
N THR A 24 -1.42 -6.36 9.52
CA THR A 24 -1.35 -5.21 8.62
C THR A 24 -0.36 -5.46 7.48
N PHE A 25 0.81 -6.01 7.80
CA PHE A 25 1.82 -6.41 6.83
C PHE A 25 1.30 -7.43 5.82
N LEU A 26 0.60 -8.49 6.28
CA LEU A 26 0.02 -9.50 5.39
C LEU A 26 -1.04 -8.91 4.45
N ILE A 27 -1.86 -7.98 4.94
CA ILE A 27 -2.85 -7.28 4.11
C ILE A 27 -2.15 -6.45 3.02
N LEU A 28 -1.08 -5.72 3.37
CA LEU A 28 -0.29 -4.96 2.40
C LEU A 28 0.35 -5.86 1.35
N LEU A 29 0.87 -7.03 1.75
CA LEU A 29 1.47 -7.99 0.83
C LEU A 29 0.45 -8.53 -0.20
N ILE A 30 -0.79 -8.77 0.23
CA ILE A 30 -1.89 -9.16 -0.67
C ILE A 30 -2.20 -8.03 -1.65
N ILE A 31 -2.25 -6.77 -1.18
CA ILE A 31 -2.49 -5.61 -2.04
C ILE A 31 -1.39 -5.46 -3.10
N TYR A 32 -0.12 -5.54 -2.70
CA TYR A 32 1.03 -5.43 -3.62
C TYR A 32 1.05 -6.58 -4.63
N SER A 33 0.78 -7.81 -4.18
CA SER A 33 0.69 -8.98 -5.06
C SER A 33 -0.46 -8.84 -6.06
N PHE A 34 -1.60 -8.27 -5.63
CA PHE A 34 -2.73 -8.00 -6.52
C PHE A 34 -2.37 -6.94 -7.57
N ILE A 35 -1.70 -5.85 -7.18
CA ILE A 35 -1.24 -4.82 -8.14
C ILE A 35 -0.25 -5.43 -9.14
N ARG A 36 0.66 -6.33 -8.70
CA ARG A 36 1.55 -7.07 -9.62
C ARG A 36 0.78 -7.96 -10.60
N LEU A 37 -0.27 -8.64 -10.13
CA LEU A 37 -1.10 -9.46 -11.02
C LEU A 37 -1.77 -8.58 -12.09
N VAL A 38 -2.31 -7.42 -11.68
CA VAL A 38 -2.87 -6.43 -12.61
C VAL A 38 -1.79 -5.93 -13.58
N PHE A 39 -0.57 -5.70 -13.11
CA PHE A 39 0.56 -5.32 -13.95
C PHE A 39 0.85 -6.33 -15.05
N TYR A 40 0.88 -7.61 -14.71
CA TYR A 40 1.05 -8.67 -15.69
C TYR A 40 -0.11 -8.71 -16.69
N ILE A 41 -1.36 -8.60 -16.24
CA ILE A 41 -2.54 -8.66 -17.13
C ILE A 41 -2.55 -7.49 -18.12
N VAL A 42 -2.27 -6.27 -17.65
CA VAL A 42 -2.26 -5.06 -18.48
C VAL A 42 -1.12 -5.09 -19.51
N ASN A 43 0.04 -5.63 -19.13
CA ASN A 43 1.23 -5.66 -19.96
C ASN A 43 1.47 -7.05 -20.60
N ASN A 44 0.46 -7.91 -20.65
CA ASN A 44 0.62 -9.30 -21.10
C ASN A 44 1.18 -9.42 -22.54
N SER A 45 0.93 -8.41 -23.38
CA SER A 45 1.46 -8.33 -24.75
C SER A 45 2.99 -8.41 -24.82
N PHE A 46 3.69 -8.02 -23.77
CA PHE A 46 5.14 -8.03 -23.71
C PHE A 46 5.72 -9.37 -23.21
N TYR A 47 4.88 -10.32 -22.79
CA TYR A 47 5.30 -11.55 -22.11
C TYR A 47 4.96 -12.84 -22.89
N HIS A 48 4.57 -12.73 -24.17
CA HIS A 48 4.11 -13.87 -24.97
C HIS A 48 5.13 -15.01 -25.13
N ASP A 49 6.43 -14.68 -25.15
CA ASP A 49 7.50 -15.66 -25.37
C ASP A 49 8.02 -16.31 -24.07
N ILE A 50 7.46 -15.94 -22.91
CA ILE A 50 7.92 -16.42 -21.61
C ILE A 50 7.21 -17.72 -21.25
N LYS A 51 7.98 -18.74 -20.85
CA LYS A 51 7.44 -20.00 -20.36
C LYS A 51 6.68 -19.78 -19.05
N PHE A 52 5.59 -20.50 -18.87
CA PHE A 52 4.76 -20.40 -17.66
C PHE A 52 5.54 -20.64 -16.35
N ASN A 53 6.52 -21.55 -16.35
CA ASN A 53 7.36 -21.78 -15.18
C ASN A 53 8.24 -20.57 -14.82
N ASP A 54 8.80 -19.90 -15.82
CA ASP A 54 9.62 -18.70 -15.61
C ASP A 54 8.75 -17.53 -15.13
N LEU A 55 7.51 -17.46 -15.64
CA LEU A 55 6.51 -16.51 -15.16
C LEU A 55 6.19 -16.76 -13.67
N LEU A 56 5.87 -17.98 -13.26
CA LEU A 56 5.60 -18.30 -11.85
C LEU A 56 6.81 -18.00 -10.96
N LEU A 57 8.01 -18.36 -11.40
CA LEU A 57 9.25 -18.06 -10.70
C LEU A 57 9.41 -16.53 -10.50
N SER A 58 9.09 -15.73 -11.52
CA SER A 58 9.15 -14.27 -11.45
C SER A 58 8.20 -13.70 -10.39
N PHE A 59 7.01 -14.28 -10.21
CA PHE A 59 6.07 -13.87 -9.16
C PHE A 59 6.60 -14.23 -7.77
N VAL A 60 7.18 -15.42 -7.60
CA VAL A 60 7.78 -15.86 -6.32
C VAL A 60 8.97 -14.97 -5.93
N ILE A 61 9.87 -14.70 -6.89
CA ILE A 61 10.99 -13.78 -6.69
C ILE A 61 10.47 -12.37 -6.42
N GLY A 62 9.43 -11.95 -7.14
CA GLY A 62 8.74 -10.68 -6.95
C GLY A 62 8.24 -10.49 -5.53
N ILE A 63 7.68 -11.52 -4.89
CA ILE A 63 7.16 -11.41 -3.52
C ILE A 63 8.27 -10.97 -2.56
N ARG A 64 9.52 -11.40 -2.78
CA ARG A 64 10.67 -10.95 -1.97
C ARG A 64 10.89 -9.43 -2.08
N PHE A 65 10.73 -8.88 -3.28
CA PHE A 65 10.81 -7.43 -3.49
C PHE A 65 9.66 -6.69 -2.83
N ASP A 66 8.43 -7.22 -2.88
CA ASP A 66 7.28 -6.60 -2.19
C ASP A 66 7.48 -6.60 -0.68
N ILE A 67 7.96 -7.71 -0.11
CA ILE A 67 8.29 -7.79 1.31
C ILE A 67 9.31 -6.70 1.67
N SER A 68 10.40 -6.58 0.91
CA SER A 68 11.42 -5.55 1.14
C SER A 68 10.83 -4.14 1.06
N ALA A 69 10.01 -3.85 0.04
CA ALA A 69 9.40 -2.54 -0.14
C ALA A 69 8.44 -2.19 0.99
N ILE A 70 7.57 -3.12 1.39
CA ILE A 70 6.60 -2.92 2.48
C ILE A 70 7.32 -2.70 3.81
N VAL A 71 8.33 -3.52 4.11
CA VAL A 71 9.14 -3.37 5.34
C VAL A 71 9.85 -2.03 5.34
N MET A 72 10.53 -1.66 4.25
CA MET A 72 11.30 -0.42 4.18
C MET A 72 10.39 0.82 4.30
N LEU A 73 9.24 0.83 3.62
CA LEU A 73 8.25 1.91 3.72
C LEU A 73 7.64 1.99 5.12
N ASN A 74 7.30 0.87 5.75
CA ASN A 74 6.59 0.85 7.03
C ASN A 74 7.51 0.78 8.26
N LEU A 75 8.83 0.67 8.09
CA LEU A 75 9.78 0.57 9.19
C LEU A 75 9.61 1.69 10.24
N PRO A 76 9.47 2.98 9.84
CA PRO A 76 9.25 4.05 10.81
C PRO A 76 7.96 3.87 11.61
N VAL A 77 6.89 3.43 10.96
CA VAL A 77 5.58 3.20 11.58
C VAL A 77 5.62 2.01 12.54
N ILE A 78 6.28 0.91 12.13
CA ILE A 78 6.41 -0.30 12.95
C ILE A 78 7.21 -0.01 14.22
N ILE A 79 8.31 0.73 14.11
CA ILE A 79 9.13 1.15 15.25
C ILE A 79 8.29 2.02 16.19
N LEU A 80 7.67 3.08 15.67
CA LEU A 80 6.89 4.02 16.46
C LEU A 80 5.73 3.33 17.18
N TYR A 81 4.97 2.49 16.48
CA TYR A 81 3.81 1.81 17.04
C TYR A 81 4.17 0.77 18.11
N ASN A 82 5.25 0.01 17.92
CA ASN A 82 5.67 -1.03 18.85
C ASN A 82 6.58 -0.53 19.98
N PHE A 83 7.04 0.73 19.91
CA PHE A 83 7.85 1.31 20.97
C PHE A 83 7.11 1.26 22.32
N PRO A 84 7.80 0.97 23.45
CA PRO A 84 7.19 0.82 24.78
C PRO A 84 6.72 2.15 25.39
N ILE A 85 6.28 3.11 24.57
CA ILE A 85 5.62 4.34 25.02
C ILE A 85 4.13 4.04 25.25
N ASN A 86 3.61 4.62 26.33
CA ASN A 86 2.18 4.62 26.59
C ASN A 86 1.50 5.73 25.80
N TRP A 87 1.28 5.48 24.50
CA TRP A 87 0.69 6.43 23.55
C TRP A 87 -0.66 7.00 24.00
N SER A 88 -1.39 6.32 24.88
CA SER A 88 -2.65 6.80 25.48
C SER A 88 -2.49 8.08 26.31
N LYS A 89 -1.29 8.36 26.83
CA LYS A 89 -0.99 9.55 27.62
C LYS A 89 -0.65 10.79 26.76
N ILE A 90 -0.35 10.58 25.48
CA ILE A 90 0.06 11.65 24.56
C ILE A 90 -1.13 11.98 23.65
N LYS A 91 -1.61 13.23 23.73
CA LYS A 91 -2.65 13.73 22.81
C LYS A 91 -2.14 13.60 21.36
N PHE A 92 -2.97 13.08 20.46
CA PHE A 92 -2.71 12.95 19.02
C PHE A 92 -1.67 11.89 18.56
N SER A 93 -1.04 11.15 19.47
CA SER A 93 -0.07 10.09 19.14
C SER A 93 -0.57 9.11 18.07
N PHE A 94 -1.76 8.54 18.27
CA PHE A 94 -2.37 7.60 17.34
C PHE A 94 -2.75 8.23 16.00
N GLN A 95 -3.06 9.53 15.97
CA GLN A 95 -3.36 10.22 14.72
C GLN A 95 -2.10 10.39 13.87
N ILE A 96 -0.98 10.76 14.50
CA ILE A 96 0.31 10.88 13.81
C ILE A 96 0.70 9.53 13.21
N ILE A 97 0.59 8.44 13.98
CA ILE A 97 0.87 7.08 13.49
C ILE A 97 -0.06 6.73 12.32
N PHE A 98 -1.35 7.05 12.41
CA PHE A 98 -2.32 6.78 11.34
C PHE A 98 -2.04 7.58 10.07
N ILE A 99 -1.74 8.88 10.20
CA ILE A 99 -1.42 9.75 9.07
C ILE A 99 -0.14 9.24 8.40
N LEU A 100 0.92 8.99 9.18
CA LEU A 100 2.18 8.46 8.67
C LEU A 100 2.01 7.11 7.97
N PHE A 101 1.22 6.20 8.57
CA PHE A 101 0.87 4.93 7.94
C PHE A 101 0.12 5.13 6.62
N CYS A 102 -0.87 6.03 6.58
CA CYS A 102 -1.63 6.28 5.37
C CYS A 102 -0.78 6.90 4.27
N THR A 103 0.01 7.92 4.59
CA THR A 103 0.81 8.63 3.59
C THR A 103 1.85 7.71 2.94
N LEU A 104 2.59 6.94 3.74
CA LEU A 104 3.63 6.03 3.24
C LEU A 104 3.05 4.91 2.36
N ASN A 105 1.96 4.27 2.79
CA ASN A 105 1.37 3.18 2.00
C ASN A 105 0.63 3.67 0.76
N LEU A 106 -0.06 4.83 0.83
CA LEU A 106 -0.68 5.43 -0.35
C LEU A 106 0.37 5.86 -1.37
N LEU A 107 1.51 6.41 -0.93
CA LEU A 107 2.62 6.70 -1.81
C LEU A 107 3.13 5.43 -2.51
N GLY A 108 3.39 4.35 -1.75
CA GLY A 108 3.86 3.08 -2.32
C GLY A 108 2.86 2.45 -3.30
N ILE A 109 1.57 2.44 -2.96
CA ILE A 109 0.50 1.92 -3.84
C ILE A 109 0.41 2.78 -5.12
N THR A 110 0.47 4.10 -5.00
CA THR A 110 0.39 5.03 -6.13
C THR A 110 1.55 4.82 -7.09
N LEU A 111 2.78 4.66 -6.57
CA LEU A 111 3.95 4.36 -7.40
C LEU A 111 3.82 3.02 -8.13
N ASN A 112 3.32 1.97 -7.46
CA ASN A 112 3.10 0.67 -8.09
C ASN A 112 2.02 0.72 -9.19
N ILE A 113 0.98 1.54 -9.01
CA ILE A 113 -0.06 1.75 -10.03
C ILE A 113 0.46 2.62 -11.17
N ALA A 114 1.22 3.68 -10.88
CA ALA A 114 1.85 4.52 -11.90
C ALA A 114 2.82 3.71 -12.79
N ASP A 115 3.51 2.74 -12.20
CA ASP A 115 4.40 1.83 -12.92
C ASP A 115 3.69 0.99 -14.00
N LEU A 116 2.36 0.77 -13.87
CA LEU A 116 1.55 0.10 -14.90
C LEU A 116 1.61 0.82 -16.24
N GLY A 117 1.43 2.14 -16.21
CA GLY A 117 1.43 2.99 -17.41
C GLY A 117 2.83 3.43 -17.83
N TYR A 118 3.75 3.55 -16.87
CA TYR A 118 5.15 3.83 -17.17
C TYR A 118 5.78 2.69 -17.99
N PHE A 119 5.56 1.44 -17.57
CA PHE A 119 6.11 0.28 -18.27
C PHE A 119 5.59 0.13 -19.69
N SER A 120 4.31 0.42 -19.96
CA SER A 120 3.77 0.33 -21.32
C SER A 120 4.43 1.32 -22.29
N THR A 121 4.92 2.46 -21.81
CA THR A 121 5.60 3.47 -22.64
C THR A 121 7.11 3.24 -22.73
N ILE A 122 7.76 2.92 -21.62
CA ILE A 122 9.23 2.92 -21.52
C ILE A 122 9.81 1.49 -21.50
N GLN A 123 8.96 0.47 -21.32
CA GLN A 123 9.32 -0.95 -21.24
C GLN A 123 10.37 -1.27 -20.15
N ARG A 124 10.46 -0.40 -19.15
CA ARG A 124 11.31 -0.54 -17.97
C ARG A 124 10.50 -0.19 -16.73
N ARG A 125 10.88 -0.79 -15.60
CA ARG A 125 10.22 -0.53 -14.30
C ARG A 125 10.62 0.84 -13.78
N LEU A 126 9.68 1.51 -13.11
CA LEU A 126 9.88 2.79 -12.45
C LEU A 126 10.86 2.61 -11.29
N THR A 127 12.08 3.11 -11.48
CA THR A 127 13.19 3.06 -10.51
C THR A 127 13.63 4.48 -10.17
N PHE A 128 14.89 4.70 -9.78
CA PHE A 128 15.37 6.01 -9.34
C PHE A 128 15.71 6.97 -10.49
N GLU A 129 15.80 6.47 -11.73
CA GLU A 129 16.22 7.22 -12.92
C GLU A 129 15.35 8.48 -13.20
N PRO A 130 14.00 8.44 -13.09
CA PRO A 130 13.15 9.62 -13.26
C PRO A 130 13.42 10.73 -12.23
N PHE A 131 13.97 10.39 -11.05
CA PHE A 131 14.33 11.37 -10.02
C PHE A 131 15.65 12.10 -10.31
N THR A 132 16.44 11.59 -11.26
CA THR A 132 17.66 12.26 -11.75
C THR A 132 17.41 13.15 -12.97
N ALA A 133 16.30 12.94 -13.69
CA ALA A 133 15.87 13.72 -14.85
C ALA A 133 14.44 14.25 -14.63
N ILE A 134 14.27 15.06 -13.57
CA ILE A 134 12.96 15.55 -13.12
C ILE A 134 12.27 16.38 -14.21
N ASP A 135 13.02 17.19 -14.96
CA ASP A 135 12.46 18.06 -16.01
C ASP A 135 11.82 17.28 -17.15
N ASP A 136 12.46 16.20 -17.62
CA ASP A 136 11.92 15.32 -18.66
C ASP A 136 10.73 14.53 -18.13
N THR A 137 10.81 14.07 -16.87
CA THR A 137 9.73 13.33 -16.21
C THR A 137 8.48 14.20 -16.07
N ILE A 138 8.61 15.45 -15.63
CA ILE A 138 7.49 16.41 -15.49
C ILE A 138 6.84 16.69 -16.85
N ARG A 139 7.61 16.77 -17.94
CA ARG A 139 7.07 16.98 -19.30
C ARG A 139 6.25 15.80 -19.81
N MET A 140 6.52 14.58 -19.33
CA MET A 140 5.77 13.38 -19.70
C MET A 140 4.46 13.23 -18.90
N VAL A 141 4.35 13.88 -17.73
CA VAL A 141 3.19 13.77 -16.84
C VAL A 141 1.86 14.18 -17.51
N PRO A 142 1.75 15.30 -18.26
CA PRO A 142 0.50 15.66 -18.94
C PRO A 142 0.04 14.63 -19.99
N ALA A 143 0.98 14.04 -20.74
CA ALA A 143 0.67 12.99 -21.71
C ALA A 143 0.19 11.71 -21.02
N LEU A 144 0.66 11.44 -19.80
CA LEU A 144 0.12 10.37 -18.95
C LEU A 144 -1.33 10.66 -18.54
N PHE A 145 -1.68 11.90 -18.22
CA PHE A 145 -3.05 12.25 -17.78
C PHE A 145 -4.12 12.13 -18.89
N ILE A 146 -3.77 12.38 -20.15
CA ILE A 146 -4.73 12.37 -21.27
C ILE A 146 -4.96 10.94 -21.79
N ASN A 147 -3.90 10.12 -21.86
CA ASN A 147 -3.99 8.77 -22.43
C ASN A 147 -4.25 7.67 -21.38
N TYR A 148 -4.08 7.95 -20.08
CA TYR A 148 -4.22 6.96 -19.00
C TYR A 148 -5.33 7.27 -17.99
N THR A 149 -6.48 7.78 -18.46
CA THR A 149 -7.70 7.94 -17.63
C THR A 149 -8.03 6.72 -16.76
N PRO A 150 -7.94 5.45 -17.27
CA PRO A 150 -8.17 4.27 -16.44
C PRO A 150 -7.19 4.14 -15.26
N LEU A 151 -5.94 4.58 -15.45
CA LEU A 151 -4.90 4.55 -14.41
C LEU A 151 -5.22 5.53 -13.29
N ILE A 152 -5.64 6.77 -13.63
CA ILE A 152 -6.04 7.77 -12.63
C ILE A 152 -7.23 7.28 -11.81
N ILE A 153 -8.24 6.71 -12.48
CA ILE A 153 -9.40 6.12 -11.82
C ILE A 153 -8.97 5.00 -10.86
N SER A 154 -8.04 4.14 -11.28
CA SER A 154 -7.51 3.07 -10.44
C SER A 154 -6.76 3.59 -9.20
N ILE A 155 -5.98 4.67 -9.33
CA ILE A 155 -5.33 5.35 -8.20
C ILE A 155 -6.40 5.86 -7.23
N ILE A 156 -7.38 6.62 -7.72
CA ILE A 156 -8.45 7.20 -6.89
C ILE A 156 -9.21 6.10 -6.13
N ILE A 157 -9.62 5.04 -6.82
CA ILE A 157 -10.30 3.89 -6.19
C ILE A 157 -9.40 3.25 -5.13
N SER A 158 -8.12 3.02 -5.45
CA SER A 158 -7.17 2.42 -4.50
C SER A 158 -7.00 3.27 -3.24
N VAL A 159 -6.97 4.61 -3.37
CA VAL A 159 -6.88 5.56 -2.26
C VAL A 159 -8.10 5.44 -1.35
N PHE A 160 -9.31 5.50 -1.91
CA PHE A 160 -10.55 5.39 -1.13
C PHE A 160 -10.67 4.04 -0.42
N VAL A 161 -10.42 2.95 -1.15
CA VAL A 161 -10.46 1.59 -0.60
C VAL A 161 -9.44 1.43 0.52
N PHE A 162 -8.20 1.89 0.31
CA PHE A 162 -7.14 1.81 1.30
C PHE A 162 -7.48 2.62 2.56
N ILE A 163 -7.91 3.88 2.41
CA ILE A 163 -8.31 4.71 3.55
C ILE A 163 -9.47 4.09 4.32
N TYR A 164 -10.47 3.54 3.63
CA TYR A 164 -11.59 2.85 4.27
C TYR A 164 -11.13 1.66 5.13
N PHE A 165 -10.26 0.81 4.58
CA PHE A 165 -9.71 -0.33 5.32
C PHE A 165 -8.77 0.08 6.45
N ALA A 166 -7.89 1.06 6.21
CA ALA A 166 -6.98 1.60 7.21
C ALA A 166 -7.74 2.21 8.39
N LYS A 167 -8.80 3.01 8.13
CA LYS A 167 -9.69 3.53 9.19
C LYS A 167 -10.31 2.40 9.99
N LYS A 168 -10.86 1.37 9.33
CA LYS A 168 -11.49 0.22 10.01
C LYS A 168 -10.49 -0.56 10.88
N LEU A 169 -9.26 -0.74 10.39
CA LEU A 169 -8.18 -1.40 11.10
C LEU A 169 -7.76 -0.58 12.33
N PHE A 170 -7.44 0.70 12.14
CA PHE A 170 -7.03 1.61 13.22
C PHE A 170 -8.14 1.90 14.23
N GLN A 171 -9.41 1.94 13.82
CA GLN A 171 -10.53 2.01 14.76
C GLN A 171 -10.52 0.80 15.68
N LYS A 172 -10.37 -0.41 15.15
CA LYS A 172 -10.39 -1.61 15.97
C LYS A 172 -9.23 -1.69 16.96
N ILE A 173 -8.09 -1.09 16.60
CA ILE A 173 -6.87 -1.03 17.41
C ILE A 173 -6.95 0.10 18.46
N GLY A 174 -7.38 1.30 18.04
CA GLY A 174 -7.40 2.51 18.85
C GLY A 174 -8.59 2.63 19.80
N PHE A 175 -9.74 2.02 19.46
CA PHE A 175 -10.93 2.00 20.34
C PHE A 175 -10.77 1.09 21.56
N ALA A 176 -9.80 0.16 21.55
CA ALA A 176 -9.56 -0.68 22.71
C ALA A 176 -8.89 0.08 23.88
N ASN A 177 -8.26 1.24 23.63
CA ASN A 177 -7.41 1.91 24.64
C ASN A 177 -7.38 3.45 24.61
N SER A 178 -8.18 4.13 23.79
CA SER A 178 -8.24 5.60 23.77
C SER A 178 -9.65 6.12 23.49
N ASN A 179 -10.03 7.22 24.14
CA ASN A 179 -11.28 7.98 23.91
C ASN A 179 -11.36 8.63 22.52
N PHE A 180 -10.63 8.12 21.53
CA PHE A 180 -10.57 8.69 20.19
C PHE A 180 -11.71 8.18 19.32
N SER A 181 -12.65 9.08 19.02
CA SER A 181 -13.74 8.84 18.08
C SER A 181 -13.45 9.54 16.76
N PHE A 182 -13.36 8.76 15.67
CA PHE A 182 -13.26 9.28 14.29
C PHE A 182 -14.42 10.22 13.90
N LYS A 183 -15.52 10.23 14.67
CA LYS A 183 -16.65 11.17 14.44
C LYS A 183 -16.28 12.63 14.68
N LYS A 184 -15.21 12.93 15.43
CA LYS A 184 -14.93 14.29 15.92
C LYS A 184 -13.86 15.06 15.13
N SER A 185 -13.22 14.47 14.12
CA SER A 185 -12.08 15.09 13.43
C SER A 185 -12.27 15.34 11.93
N PHE A 186 -13.47 15.14 11.40
CA PHE A 186 -13.77 15.35 9.97
C PHE A 186 -15.14 15.97 9.71
N PHE A 187 -15.66 16.74 10.68
CA PHE A 187 -16.72 17.72 10.51
C PHE A 187 -16.40 18.91 11.40
#